data_AF-C8VVK8-F1
#
_entry.id   AF-C8VVK8-F1
#
_cell.length_a   1.000
_cell.length_b   1.000
_cell.length_c   1.000
_cell.angle_alpha   90.00
_cell.angle_beta   90.00
_cell.angle_gamma   90.00
#
_symmetry.space_group_name_H-M   'P 1'
#
loop_
_entity.id
_entity.type
_entity.pdbx_description
1 polymer ?
#
loop_
_entity_poly.entity_id
_entity_poly.type
_entity_poly.pdbx_seq_one_letter_code
_entity_poly.pdbx_strand_id
1 'polypeptide(L)' 'MEVSLDTNVIIHLYKANLQNILFNRFEKLKVYEFIRYHEMVNHATPGQTDP' A
#
# COMPACT_ATOMS: atom_id res chain seq x y z
N MET A 1 19.91 7.70 -7.08
CA MET A 1 18.87 8.34 -7.89
C MET A 1 17.57 8.22 -7.12
N GLU A 2 16.91 9.33 -6.83
CA GLU A 2 15.58 9.32 -6.19
C GLU A 2 14.53 9.36 -7.29
N VAL A 3 13.60 8.41 -7.26
CA VAL A 3 12.52 8.28 -8.25
C VAL A 3 11.21 8.15 -7.48
N SER A 4 10.23 8.97 -7.86
CA SER A 4 8.86 8.86 -7.35
C SER A 4 8.08 7.85 -8.20
N LEU A 5 7.26 7.04 -7.52
CA LEU A 5 6.34 6.11 -8.17
C LEU A 5 4.93 6.67 -8.07
N ASP A 6 4.15 6.56 -9.14
CA ASP A 6 2.76 7.01 -9.17
C ASP A 6 1.92 6.23 -8.15
N THR A 7 1.13 6.95 -7.36
CA THR A 7 0.24 6.39 -6.34
C THR A 7 -0.73 5.36 -6.92
N ASN A 8 -1.27 5.57 -8.12
CA ASN A 8 -2.16 4.62 -8.78
C ASN A 8 -1.44 3.32 -9.09
N VAL A 9 -0.16 3.35 -9.48
CA VAL A 9 0.62 2.13 -9.70
C VAL A 9 0.78 1.37 -8.39
N ILE A 10 1.04 2.07 -7.29
CA ILE A 10 1.13 1.45 -5.96
C ILE A 10 -0.20 0.79 -5.58
N ILE A 11 -1.33 1.49 -5.72
CA ILE A 11 -2.66 0.96 -5.43
C ILE A 11 -2.98 -0.28 -6.26
N HIS A 12 -2.67 -0.27 -7.57
CA HIS A 12 -2.90 -1.43 -8.42
C HIS A 12 -2.09 -2.65 -7.99
N LEU A 13 -0.84 -2.45 -7.52
CA LEU A 13 -0.02 -3.53 -6.99
C LEU A 13 -0.61 -4.12 -5.70
N TYR A 14 -1.09 -3.28 -4.77
CA TYR A 14 -1.77 -3.77 -3.57
C TYR A 14 -3.07 -4.52 -3.90
N LYS A 15 -3.91 -3.96 -4.77
CA LYS A 15 -5.15 -4.63 -5.23
C LYS A 15 -4.91 -5.97 -5.92
N ALA A 16 -3.79 -6.10 -6.62
CA ALA A 16 -3.38 -7.35 -7.28
C ALA A 16 -2.61 -8.32 -6.37
N ASN A 17 -2.40 -7.99 -5.09
CA ASN A 17 -1.55 -8.73 -4.15
C ASN A 17 -0.09 -8.90 -4.64
N LEU A 18 0.43 -7.89 -5.36
CA LEU A 18 1.78 -7.82 -5.94
C LEU A 18 2.68 -6.75 -5.27
N GLN A 19 2.27 -6.22 -4.12
CA GLN A 19 3.00 -5.21 -3.34
C GLN A 19 4.44 -5.64 -2.98
N ASN A 20 4.74 -6.94 -2.94
CA ASN A 20 6.10 -7.44 -2.69
C ASN A 20 7.13 -6.95 -3.73
N ILE A 21 6.69 -6.61 -4.95
CA ILE A 21 7.55 -6.02 -5.98
C ILE A 21 8.13 -4.68 -5.49
N LEU A 22 7.36 -3.89 -4.73
CA LEU A 22 7.82 -2.61 -4.19
C LEU A 22 8.93 -2.82 -3.16
N PHE A 23 8.76 -3.77 -2.24
CA PHE A 23 9.73 -4.04 -1.18
C PHE A 23 11.01 -4.73 -1.67
N ASN A 24 10.91 -5.54 -2.73
CA ASN A 24 12.07 -6.23 -3.30
C ASN A 24 12.89 -5.35 -4.25
N ARG A 25 12.26 -4.34 -4.88
CA ARG A 25 12.90 -3.50 -5.90
C ARG A 25 13.49 -2.21 -5.32
N PHE A 26 12.89 -1.64 -4.29
CA PHE A 26 13.30 -0.33 -3.76
C PHE A 26 13.88 -0.46 -2.36
N GLU A 27 15.13 -0.01 -2.19
CA GLU A 27 15.85 -0.03 -0.91
C GLU A 27 15.21 0.91 0.14
N LYS A 28 14.57 2.00 -0.32
CA LYS A 28 13.88 2.97 0.53
C LYS A 28 12.53 3.33 -0.08
N LEU A 29 11.46 2.77 0.48
CA LEU A 29 10.08 3.11 0.10
C LEU A 29 9.52 4.15 1.06
N LYS A 30 9.25 5.37 0.57
CA LYS A 30 8.52 6.40 1.33
C LYS A 30 7.09 6.45 0.83
N VAL A 31 6.19 5.84 1.58
CA VAL A 31 4.76 5.81 1.30
C VAL A 31 4.13 7.07 1.92
N TYR A 32 3.69 8.01 1.07
CA TYR A 32 3.03 9.24 1.52
C TYR A 32 1.67 8.96 2.15
N GLU A 33 1.19 9.93 2.95
CA GLU A 33 -0.03 9.85 3.78
C GLU A 33 -1.27 9.34 3.05
N PHE A 34 -1.38 9.56 1.73
CA PHE A 34 -2.52 9.10 0.92
C PHE A 34 -2.71 7.58 0.96
N ILE A 35 -1.64 6.81 0.79
CA ILE A 35 -1.70 5.35 0.88
C ILE A 35 -1.97 4.94 2.33
N ARG A 36 -1.37 5.63 3.31
CA ARG A 36 -1.61 5.33 4.73
C ARG A 36 -3.08 5.52 5.10
N TYR A 37 -3.72 6.60 4.64
CA TYR A 37 -5.14 6.86 4.83
C TYR A 37 -6.00 5.79 4.16
N HIS A 38 -5.74 5.48 2.90
CA HIS A 38 -6.54 4.49 2.17
C HIS A 38 -6.34 3.05 2.65
N GLU A 39 -5.10 2.63 2.92
CA GLU A 39 -4.79 1.29 3.43
C GLU A 39 -5.29 1.13 4.87
N MET A 40 -5.16 2.14 5.74
CA MET A 40 -5.73 2.07 7.09
C MET A 40 -7.26 2.02 7.06
N VAL A 41 -7.92 2.79 6.20
CA VAL A 41 -9.39 2.71 6.05
C VAL A 41 -9.81 1.31 5.55
N ASN A 42 -9.04 0.71 4.63
CA ASN A 42 -9.36 -0.62 4.09
C ASN A 42 -8.97 -1.78 5.02
N HIS A 43 -7.96 -1.61 5.87
CA HIS A 43 -7.48 -2.65 6.82
C HIS A 43 -7.99 -2.45 8.25
N ALA A 44 -8.65 -1.34 8.57
CA ALA A 44 -9.32 -1.10 9.87
C ALA A 44 -10.71 -1.77 9.95
N THR A 45 -10.88 -2.92 9.30
CA THR A 45 -11.91 -3.90 9.72
C THR A 45 -11.22 -5.00 10.52
N PRO A 46 -10.92 -4.78 11.82
CA PRO A 46 -10.79 -5.91 12.72
C PRO A 46 -12.16 -6.60 12.74
N GLY A 47 -12.15 -7.92 12.71
CA GLY A 47 -13.28 -8.77 12.36
C GLY A 47 -14.64 -8.28 12.86
N GLN A 48 -15.64 -8.48 12.01
CA GLN A 48 -16.98 -8.81 12.47
C GLN A 48 -16.86 -9.96 13.47
N THR A 49 -16.75 -9.66 14.75
CA THR A 49 -17.28 -10.53 15.80
C THR A 49 -18.74 -10.14 15.94
N ASP A 50 -19.60 -10.80 15.17
CA ASP A 50 -20.92 -11.20 15.67
C ASP A 50 -20.70 -12.29 16.73
N PRO A 51 -21.52 -12.38 17.80
CA PRO A 51 -22.90 -11.91 17.90
C PRO A 51 -23.15 -10.73 18.85
#